data_AF-A0ABD6CVJ5-F1
#
_entry.id   AF-A0ABD6CVJ5-F1
#
_cell.length_a   1.000
_cell.length_b   1.000
_cell.length_c   1.000
_cell.angle_alpha   90.00
_cell.angle_beta   90.00
_cell.angle_gamma   90.00
#
_symmetry.space_group_name_H-M   'P 1'
#
loop_
_entity.id
_entity.type
_entity.pdbx_description
1 polymer ?
#
loop_
_entity_poly.entity_id
_entity_poly.type
_entity_poly.pdbx_seq_one_letter_code
_entity_poly.pdbx_strand_id
1 'polypeptide(L)'
;MRRLVPLLVALVVALAGCVSAPGVSTTATTSTDATAEAPTTVETATPAPVGVEYVVQAGSVPDDIGSVTATLQVVFVERSADAGPCWRETFAGPFKPTVTPIAPPDGECHRSATVTLDLTDLDGDRSLARLTAPGRFDAGHALVVTNVTVTYRNGTAVDDVRVDERAAVVDGEPAGPYRVTLSLESYRGEDRPYDFWFVAERDG
;
A
#
# COMPACT_ATOMS: atom_id res chain seq x y z
N MET A 1 -19.63 -40.33 -25.68
CA MET A 1 -18.64 -39.64 -26.53
C MET A 1 -17.86 -38.72 -25.58
N ARG A 2 -16.66 -39.10 -25.06
CA ARG A 2 -15.30 -38.82 -25.59
C ARG A 2 -15.22 -37.38 -26.16
N ARG A 3 -14.39 -36.44 -25.68
CA ARG A 3 -12.94 -36.44 -25.34
C ARG A 3 -12.67 -35.27 -24.34
N LEU A 4 -11.99 -35.38 -23.20
CA LEU A 4 -10.57 -35.66 -22.90
C LEU A 4 -9.56 -34.77 -23.66
N VAL A 5 -9.11 -33.72 -22.97
CA VAL A 5 -7.93 -32.88 -23.24
C VAL A 5 -6.78 -33.42 -22.38
N PRO A 6 -5.57 -33.60 -22.93
CA PRO A 6 -4.37 -33.43 -22.12
C PRO A 6 -3.32 -32.55 -22.82
N LEU A 7 -2.92 -31.49 -22.13
CA LEU A 7 -1.76 -30.67 -22.47
C LEU A 7 -0.52 -31.37 -21.90
N LEU A 8 0.41 -31.75 -22.77
CA LEU A 8 1.59 -32.55 -22.47
C LEU A 8 2.75 -31.66 -21.97
N VAL A 9 3.24 -31.96 -20.77
CA VAL A 9 4.51 -31.49 -20.21
C VAL A 9 5.63 -32.39 -20.75
N ALA A 10 6.71 -31.82 -21.26
CA ALA A 10 7.91 -32.57 -21.63
C ALA A 10 9.17 -31.85 -21.10
N LEU A 11 9.68 -32.40 -19.99
CA LEU A 11 11.00 -32.19 -19.41
C LEU A 11 12.00 -33.07 -20.16
N VAL A 12 13.13 -32.53 -20.64
CA VAL A 12 14.27 -33.35 -21.10
C VAL A 12 15.56 -32.78 -20.52
N VAL A 13 16.15 -33.57 -19.62
CA VAL A 13 17.53 -33.47 -19.13
C VAL A 13 18.38 -34.37 -20.02
N ALA A 14 19.54 -33.90 -20.49
CA ALA A 14 20.59 -34.76 -21.03
C ALA A 14 21.99 -34.22 -20.70
N LEU A 15 22.70 -34.96 -19.85
CA LEU A 15 24.14 -34.86 -19.60
C LEU A 15 24.92 -35.48 -20.76
N ALA A 16 26.04 -34.87 -21.15
CA ALA A 16 27.18 -35.58 -21.75
C ALA A 16 28.46 -34.74 -21.59
N GLY A 17 29.43 -35.27 -20.82
CA GLY A 17 30.82 -34.81 -20.87
C GLY A 17 31.64 -35.66 -21.84
N CYS A 18 32.81 -35.18 -22.25
CA CYS A 18 34.06 -35.96 -22.26
C CYS A 18 35.28 -35.09 -22.58
N VAL A 19 36.38 -35.52 -21.97
CA VAL A 19 37.75 -35.01 -21.91
C VAL A 19 38.54 -35.28 -23.20
N SER A 20 39.45 -34.36 -23.55
CA SER A 20 40.64 -34.63 -24.39
C SER A 20 41.84 -33.86 -23.84
N ALA A 21 42.98 -34.54 -23.66
CA ALA A 21 44.24 -34.06 -23.08
C ALA A 21 45.27 -33.61 -24.16
N PRO A 22 46.59 -33.49 -23.84
CA PRO A 22 47.37 -32.24 -23.76
C PRO A 22 48.19 -31.89 -25.02
N GLY A 23 48.58 -30.63 -25.17
CA GLY A 23 49.42 -30.12 -26.27
C GLY A 23 50.48 -29.13 -25.80
N VAL A 24 51.70 -29.30 -26.33
CA VAL A 24 53.01 -28.75 -25.94
C VAL A 24 53.16 -27.21 -26.01
N SER A 25 54.09 -26.71 -25.19
CA SER A 25 54.61 -25.35 -25.04
C SER A 25 55.02 -24.62 -26.32
N THR A 26 54.76 -23.30 -26.35
CA THR A 26 55.64 -22.33 -27.03
C THR A 26 55.56 -20.97 -26.34
N THR A 27 56.72 -20.49 -25.86
CA THR A 27 56.96 -19.13 -25.38
C THR A 27 56.86 -18.14 -26.54
N ALA A 28 56.07 -17.08 -26.39
CA ALA A 28 56.24 -15.85 -27.15
C ALA A 28 55.88 -14.65 -26.26
N THR A 29 56.92 -13.90 -25.91
CA THR A 29 56.86 -12.63 -25.18
C THR A 29 56.32 -11.54 -26.11
N THR A 30 55.17 -10.96 -25.78
CA THR A 30 54.79 -9.64 -26.29
C THR A 30 54.14 -8.87 -25.15
N SER A 31 54.93 -8.01 -24.51
CA SER A 31 54.41 -6.99 -23.60
C SER A 31 53.71 -5.93 -24.45
N THR A 32 52.40 -6.08 -24.65
CA THR A 32 51.54 -4.97 -25.05
C THR A 32 51.16 -4.24 -23.77
N ASP A 33 51.53 -2.96 -23.71
CA ASP A 33 51.15 -2.03 -22.66
C ASP A 33 49.62 -1.95 -22.61
N ALA A 34 49.02 -2.70 -21.69
CA ALA A 34 47.59 -2.64 -21.45
C ALA A 34 47.34 -1.41 -20.58
N THR A 35 46.95 -0.30 -21.21
CA THR A 35 46.27 0.77 -20.50
C THR A 35 45.06 0.14 -19.83
N ALA A 36 45.17 -0.11 -18.52
CA ALA A 36 44.06 -0.56 -17.70
C ALA A 36 43.02 0.55 -17.70
N GLU A 37 41.96 0.36 -18.50
CA GLU A 37 40.77 1.19 -18.44
C GLU A 37 40.21 1.03 -17.02
N ALA A 38 40.27 2.09 -16.22
CA ALA A 38 39.71 2.08 -14.88
C ALA A 38 38.23 1.69 -14.99
N PRO A 39 37.71 0.79 -14.13
CA PRO A 39 36.30 0.42 -14.19
C PRO A 39 35.47 1.68 -13.97
N THR A 40 34.79 2.12 -15.03
CA THR A 40 33.77 3.17 -14.95
C THR A 40 32.68 2.64 -14.03
N THR A 41 32.67 3.12 -12.79
CA THR A 41 31.60 2.81 -11.85
C THR A 41 30.36 3.51 -12.37
N VAL A 42 29.41 2.75 -12.91
CA VAL A 42 28.11 3.29 -13.29
C VAL A 42 27.39 3.63 -12.00
N GLU A 43 27.39 4.91 -11.65
CA GLU A 43 26.64 5.42 -10.51
C GLU A 43 25.16 5.17 -10.82
N THR A 44 24.56 4.19 -10.15
CA THR A 44 23.14 3.90 -10.30
C THR A 44 22.40 5.06 -9.65
N ALA A 45 21.74 5.89 -10.48
CA ALA A 45 20.98 7.02 -9.97
C ALA A 45 19.93 6.51 -8.98
N THR A 46 19.93 7.08 -7.77
CA THR A 46 18.89 6.79 -6.79
C THR A 46 17.58 7.39 -7.29
N PRO A 47 16.47 6.63 -7.34
CA PRO A 47 15.18 7.16 -7.77
C PRO A 47 14.76 8.38 -6.94
N ALA A 48 14.21 9.40 -7.61
CA ALA A 48 13.71 10.58 -6.93
C ALA A 48 12.54 10.21 -5.98
N PRO A 49 12.37 10.90 -4.84
CA PRO A 49 11.23 10.65 -3.95
C PRO A 49 9.90 10.81 -4.67
N VAL A 50 8.97 9.91 -4.38
CA VAL A 50 7.58 9.95 -4.83
C VAL A 50 6.70 10.61 -3.77
N GLY A 51 5.55 11.14 -4.16
CA GLY A 51 4.61 11.69 -3.18
C GLY A 51 3.24 12.01 -3.74
N VAL A 52 2.25 11.92 -2.85
CA VAL A 52 0.82 12.07 -3.13
C VAL A 52 0.22 13.19 -2.32
N GLU A 53 -0.88 13.75 -2.83
CA GLU A 53 -1.71 14.69 -2.11
C GLU A 53 -3.13 14.13 -2.00
N TYR A 54 -3.67 14.15 -0.78
CA TYR A 54 -5.07 13.83 -0.53
C TYR A 54 -5.81 15.08 -0.08
N VAL A 55 -7.00 15.28 -0.64
CA VAL A 55 -7.98 16.27 -0.21
C VAL A 55 -9.14 15.51 0.40
N VAL A 56 -9.38 15.76 1.68
CA VAL A 56 -10.46 15.14 2.45
C VAL A 56 -11.62 16.12 2.55
N GLN A 57 -12.84 15.64 2.34
CA GLN A 57 -14.06 16.37 2.67
C GLN A 57 -14.88 15.58 3.68
N ALA A 58 -15.59 16.30 4.56
CA ALA A 58 -16.62 15.70 5.38
C ALA A 58 -17.88 15.43 4.54
N GLY A 59 -18.41 14.23 4.63
CA GLY A 59 -19.73 13.87 4.14
C GLY A 59 -20.76 13.93 5.26
N SER A 60 -21.60 12.90 5.36
CA SER A 60 -22.69 12.86 6.34
C SER A 60 -22.16 12.60 7.76
N VAL A 61 -22.64 13.37 8.74
CA VAL A 61 -22.44 13.12 10.17
C VAL A 61 -23.79 13.27 10.89
N PRO A 62 -24.19 12.35 11.79
CA PRO A 62 -25.51 12.40 12.42
C PRO A 62 -25.62 13.58 13.41
N ASP A 63 -26.80 14.18 13.49
CA ASP A 63 -27.03 15.41 14.25
C ASP A 63 -26.85 15.26 15.76
N ASP A 64 -26.80 14.08 16.34
CA ASP A 64 -26.56 13.91 17.78
C ASP A 64 -25.07 13.79 18.12
N ILE A 65 -24.20 13.73 17.09
CA ILE A 65 -22.76 13.66 17.22
C ILE A 65 -22.16 15.06 17.38
N GLY A 66 -21.22 15.18 18.32
CA GLY A 66 -20.49 16.39 18.66
C GLY A 66 -19.09 16.46 18.07
N SER A 67 -18.44 15.32 17.86
CA SER A 67 -17.10 15.23 17.24
C SER A 67 -16.89 13.87 16.57
N VAL A 68 -16.19 13.86 15.44
CA VAL A 68 -15.71 12.63 14.76
C VAL A 68 -14.25 12.81 14.41
N THR A 69 -13.37 12.39 15.32
CA THR A 69 -11.93 12.49 15.13
C THR A 69 -11.41 11.26 14.38
N ALA A 70 -10.89 11.45 13.17
CA ALA A 70 -10.25 10.41 12.37
C ALA A 70 -8.74 10.62 12.30
N THR A 71 -7.97 9.54 12.47
CA THR A 71 -6.52 9.53 12.24
C THR A 71 -6.22 8.75 10.97
N LEU A 72 -5.50 9.39 10.05
CA LEU A 72 -5.21 8.90 8.72
C LEU A 72 -3.71 8.71 8.52
N GLN A 73 -3.33 7.78 7.65
CA GLN A 73 -1.94 7.54 7.25
C GLN A 73 -1.88 7.13 5.78
N VAL A 74 -0.81 7.49 5.06
CA VAL A 74 -0.55 6.93 3.74
C VAL A 74 0.46 5.81 3.85
N VAL A 75 0.13 4.68 3.22
CA VAL A 75 1.00 3.51 3.07
C VAL A 75 1.39 3.37 1.61
N PHE A 76 2.68 3.42 1.30
CA PHE A 76 3.24 3.19 -0.03
C PHE A 76 3.81 1.78 -0.13
N VAL A 77 3.76 1.19 -1.33
CA VAL A 77 4.25 -0.17 -1.58
C VAL A 77 5.33 -0.19 -2.66
N GLU A 78 6.33 -1.03 -2.45
CA GLU A 78 7.38 -1.29 -3.45
C GLU A 78 6.88 -2.21 -4.56
N ARG A 79 5.89 -3.07 -4.28
CA ARG A 79 5.24 -3.92 -5.28
C ARG A 79 3.73 -3.84 -5.15
N SER A 80 3.04 -3.77 -6.28
CA SER A 80 1.58 -3.70 -6.32
C SER A 80 0.90 -4.95 -5.74
N ALA A 81 1.56 -6.11 -5.78
CA ALA A 81 1.08 -7.34 -5.15
C ALA A 81 1.03 -7.24 -3.60
N ASP A 82 1.86 -6.38 -3.01
CA ASP A 82 1.98 -6.19 -1.56
C ASP A 82 1.01 -5.17 -0.99
N ALA A 83 0.17 -4.60 -1.86
CA ALA A 83 -0.95 -3.76 -1.52
C ALA A 83 -1.69 -4.28 -0.27
N GLY A 84 -2.43 -5.38 -0.41
CA GLY A 84 -3.23 -5.97 0.69
C GLY A 84 -2.44 -6.21 1.99
N PRO A 85 -1.27 -6.88 1.95
CA PRO A 85 -0.43 -7.11 3.12
C PRO A 85 0.05 -5.83 3.84
N CYS A 86 0.42 -4.76 3.12
CA CYS A 86 1.09 -3.59 3.69
C CYS A 86 0.20 -2.71 4.61
N TRP A 87 -1.11 -2.68 4.38
CA TRP A 87 -2.04 -1.85 5.16
C TRP A 87 -3.01 -2.65 6.05
N ARG A 88 -2.76 -3.96 6.23
CA ARG A 88 -3.62 -4.84 7.03
C ARG A 88 -3.40 -4.71 8.54
N GLU A 89 -2.23 -4.24 8.95
CA GLU A 89 -1.86 -4.15 10.38
C GLU A 89 -2.56 -2.98 11.09
N THR A 90 -3.16 -2.06 10.35
CA THR A 90 -3.95 -0.91 10.85
C THR A 90 -5.38 -1.27 11.27
N PHE A 91 -5.79 -2.53 11.14
CA PHE A 91 -7.08 -3.03 11.58
C PHE A 91 -7.22 -3.01 13.12
N ALA A 92 -7.99 -2.07 13.63
CA ALA A 92 -8.35 -1.93 15.04
C ALA A 92 -9.88 -1.87 15.21
N GLY A 93 -10.39 -2.58 16.22
CA GLY A 93 -11.82 -2.55 16.60
C GLY A 93 -12.38 -3.93 17.00
N PRO A 94 -13.48 -3.97 17.76
CA PRO A 94 -14.10 -5.23 18.21
C PRO A 94 -14.72 -6.04 17.06
N PHE A 95 -14.93 -5.42 15.89
CA PHE A 95 -15.55 -6.03 14.72
C PHE A 95 -14.56 -6.42 13.61
N LYS A 96 -13.29 -6.64 13.96
CA LYS A 96 -12.27 -7.09 13.01
C LYS A 96 -12.65 -8.45 12.41
N PRO A 97 -12.69 -8.62 11.08
CA PRO A 97 -12.96 -9.92 10.48
C PRO A 97 -11.90 -10.94 10.91
N THR A 98 -12.31 -12.20 11.11
CA THR A 98 -11.37 -13.31 11.37
C THR A 98 -10.32 -13.33 10.26
N VAL A 99 -9.08 -13.13 10.66
CA VAL A 99 -7.98 -12.90 9.74
C VAL A 99 -7.56 -14.25 9.14
N THR A 100 -8.01 -14.56 7.92
CA THR A 100 -7.35 -15.60 7.11
C THR A 100 -5.86 -15.22 7.02
N PRO A 101 -4.91 -16.13 7.34
CA PRO A 101 -3.49 -15.84 7.19
C PRO A 101 -3.23 -15.40 5.75
N ILE A 102 -2.71 -14.19 5.59
CA ILE A 102 -2.20 -13.70 4.31
C ILE A 102 -0.67 -13.75 4.43
N ALA A 103 -0.01 -14.09 3.33
CA ALA A 103 1.45 -14.08 3.28
C ALA A 103 1.99 -12.68 3.67
N PRO A 104 3.16 -12.60 4.32
CA PRO A 104 3.83 -11.32 4.48
C PRO A 104 4.08 -10.68 3.09
N PRO A 105 4.24 -9.35 3.01
CA PRO A 105 4.59 -8.71 1.75
C PRO A 105 5.93 -9.24 1.25
N ASP A 106 6.02 -9.44 -0.07
CA ASP A 106 7.25 -9.87 -0.75
C ASP A 106 8.25 -8.72 -0.95
N GLY A 107 7.80 -7.47 -0.83
CA GLY A 107 8.54 -6.21 -0.85
C GLY A 107 8.32 -5.37 0.40
N GLU A 108 8.97 -4.21 0.48
CA GLU A 108 8.82 -3.32 1.63
C GLU A 108 7.54 -2.47 1.58
N CYS A 109 7.08 -2.04 2.75
CA CYS A 109 6.03 -1.04 2.92
C CYS A 109 6.62 0.23 3.54
N HIS A 110 6.21 1.40 3.07
CA HIS A 110 6.56 2.68 3.68
C HIS A 110 5.33 3.37 4.24
N ARG A 111 5.41 3.88 5.47
CA ARG A 111 4.30 4.56 6.13
C ARG A 111 4.65 6.03 6.37
N SER A 112 3.75 6.93 6.00
CA SER A 112 3.89 8.36 6.27
C SER A 112 3.70 8.68 7.76
N ALA A 113 3.94 9.94 8.14
CA ALA A 113 3.38 10.47 9.38
C ALA A 113 1.84 10.40 9.35
N THR A 114 1.23 10.25 10.52
CA THR A 114 -0.22 10.28 10.68
C THR A 114 -0.76 11.70 10.66
N VAL A 115 -1.96 11.89 10.13
CA VAL A 115 -2.69 13.16 10.14
C VAL A 115 -4.02 12.93 10.86
N THR A 116 -4.34 13.77 11.84
CA THR A 116 -5.62 13.71 12.58
C THR A 116 -6.48 14.90 12.17
N LEU A 117 -7.77 14.64 11.96
CA LEU A 117 -8.78 15.63 11.63
C LEU A 117 -10.09 15.32 12.37
N ASP A 118 -10.90 16.35 12.59
CA ASP A 118 -12.27 16.20 13.08
C ASP A 118 -13.25 16.55 11.96
N LEU A 119 -14.09 15.60 11.56
CA LEU A 119 -15.03 15.81 10.45
C LEU A 119 -16.06 16.89 10.80
N THR A 120 -16.39 17.11 12.08
CA THR A 120 -17.35 18.15 12.47
C THR A 120 -16.78 19.56 12.38
N ASP A 121 -15.45 19.68 12.33
CA ASP A 121 -14.73 20.95 12.19
C ASP A 121 -14.26 21.20 10.74
N LEU A 122 -14.59 20.31 9.79
CA LEU A 122 -14.22 20.46 8.38
C LEU A 122 -15.21 21.36 7.63
N ASP A 123 -14.83 22.61 7.42
CA ASP A 123 -15.51 23.53 6.51
C ASP A 123 -15.07 23.30 5.04
N GLY A 124 -15.54 22.20 4.44
CA GLY A 124 -15.25 21.83 3.05
C GLY A 124 -13.95 21.04 2.86
N ASP A 125 -13.19 21.38 1.83
CA ASP A 125 -11.98 20.64 1.43
C ASP A 125 -10.79 20.88 2.37
N ARG A 126 -10.20 19.80 2.86
CA ARG A 126 -8.97 19.80 3.64
C ARG A 126 -7.86 19.03 2.94
N SER A 127 -6.83 19.73 2.48
CA SER A 127 -5.59 19.08 2.03
C SER A 127 -4.82 18.48 3.21
N LEU A 128 -4.31 17.26 3.04
CA LEU A 128 -3.42 16.57 3.98
C LEU A 128 -1.94 16.94 3.77
N ALA A 129 -1.66 17.94 2.92
CA ALA A 129 -0.34 18.24 2.36
C ALA A 129 0.25 17.08 1.56
N ARG A 130 1.42 17.32 0.96
CA ARG A 130 2.14 16.29 0.20
C ARG A 130 2.81 15.30 1.14
N LEU A 131 2.43 14.03 1.02
CA LEU A 131 3.01 12.91 1.76
C LEU A 131 3.97 12.16 0.83
N THR A 132 5.21 11.94 1.28
CA THR A 132 6.30 11.44 0.42
C THR A 132 6.89 10.13 0.92
N ALA A 133 7.44 9.35 -0.01
CA ALA A 133 8.22 8.15 0.25
C ALA A 133 9.51 8.15 -0.59
N PRO A 134 10.53 7.35 -0.22
CA PRO A 134 11.65 7.05 -1.12
C PRO A 134 11.15 6.56 -2.49
N GLY A 135 11.86 6.89 -3.56
CA GLY A 135 11.39 6.64 -4.93
C GLY A 135 11.14 5.18 -5.32
N ARG A 136 11.64 4.22 -4.53
CA ARG A 136 11.38 2.78 -4.73
C ARG A 136 9.96 2.33 -4.36
N PHE A 137 9.16 3.18 -3.72
CA PHE A 137 7.79 2.87 -3.31
C PHE A 137 6.77 3.46 -4.30
N ASP A 138 6.98 3.18 -5.57
CA ASP A 138 6.23 3.72 -6.72
C ASP A 138 5.16 2.76 -7.25
N ALA A 139 4.99 1.57 -6.66
CA ALA A 139 4.08 0.57 -7.21
C ALA A 139 2.61 0.74 -6.77
N GLY A 140 2.34 1.61 -5.82
CA GLY A 140 0.99 1.92 -5.34
C GLY A 140 0.98 2.57 -3.96
N HIS A 141 -0.19 3.02 -3.55
CA HIS A 141 -0.40 3.61 -2.24
C HIS A 141 -1.84 3.51 -1.76
N ALA A 142 -2.04 3.62 -0.45
CA ALA A 142 -3.35 3.67 0.17
C ALA A 142 -3.42 4.75 1.25
N LEU A 143 -4.55 5.47 1.29
CA LEU A 143 -4.95 6.26 2.46
C LEU A 143 -5.71 5.33 3.40
N VAL A 144 -5.21 5.16 4.61
CA VAL A 144 -5.78 4.28 5.62
C VAL A 144 -6.24 5.06 6.84
N VAL A 145 -7.35 4.61 7.43
CA VAL A 145 -7.88 5.10 8.70
C VAL A 145 -7.31 4.22 9.81
N THR A 146 -6.51 4.80 10.70
CA THR A 146 -5.83 4.06 11.76
C THR A 146 -6.56 4.13 13.10
N ASN A 147 -7.39 5.16 13.29
CA ASN A 147 -8.22 5.33 14.48
C ASN A 147 -9.42 6.23 14.15
N VAL A 148 -10.57 5.94 14.73
CA VAL A 148 -11.75 6.80 14.72
C VAL A 148 -12.28 6.91 16.14
N THR A 149 -12.53 8.13 16.59
CA THR A 149 -13.14 8.40 17.90
C THR A 149 -14.36 9.27 17.68
N VAL A 150 -15.51 8.84 18.19
CA VAL A 150 -16.78 9.52 18.03
C VAL A 150 -17.32 9.88 19.40
N THR A 151 -17.80 11.11 19.53
CA THR A 151 -18.39 11.62 20.77
C THR A 151 -19.75 12.21 20.48
N TYR A 152 -20.75 11.87 21.28
CA TYR A 152 -22.04 12.54 21.31
C TYR A 152 -21.90 14.01 21.72
N ARG A 153 -22.89 14.85 21.37
CA ARG A 153 -22.93 16.26 21.83
C ARG A 153 -22.99 16.43 23.35
N ASN A 154 -23.44 15.41 24.08
CA ASN A 154 -23.43 15.40 25.54
C ASN A 154 -22.05 15.04 26.14
N GLY A 155 -21.03 14.78 25.30
CA GLY A 155 -19.67 14.44 25.71
C GLY A 155 -19.42 12.95 25.94
N THR A 156 -20.44 12.09 25.81
CA THR A 156 -20.28 10.64 25.95
C THR A 156 -19.59 10.04 24.72
N ALA A 157 -18.64 9.14 24.92
CA ALA A 157 -18.02 8.39 23.83
C ALA A 157 -19.01 7.40 23.19
N VAL A 158 -18.88 7.18 21.88
CA VAL A 158 -19.60 6.11 21.19
C VAL A 158 -18.71 4.87 21.18
N ASP A 159 -19.23 3.75 21.66
CA ASP A 159 -18.47 2.50 21.75
C ASP A 159 -18.66 1.59 20.50
N ASP A 160 -19.79 1.74 19.79
CA ASP A 160 -20.22 0.84 18.73
C ASP A 160 -20.05 1.45 17.32
N VAL A 161 -18.80 1.73 16.94
CA VAL A 161 -18.43 2.26 15.62
C VAL A 161 -17.71 1.20 14.80
N ARG A 162 -18.24 0.90 13.62
CA ARG A 162 -17.53 0.16 12.57
C ARG A 162 -16.71 1.12 11.71
N VAL A 163 -15.53 0.73 11.26
CA VAL A 163 -14.67 1.54 10.39
C VAL A 163 -14.36 0.75 9.12
N ASP A 164 -14.45 1.37 7.94
CA ASP A 164 -13.71 0.89 6.76
C ASP A 164 -12.32 1.53 6.78
N GLU A 165 -11.31 0.72 7.10
CA GLU A 165 -9.95 1.19 7.35
C GLU A 165 -9.24 1.65 6.06
N ARG A 166 -9.81 1.38 4.89
CA ARG A 166 -9.23 1.75 3.59
C ARG A 166 -10.02 2.91 3.00
N ALA A 167 -9.52 4.12 3.20
CA ALA A 167 -10.17 5.31 2.68
C ALA A 167 -9.98 5.48 1.17
N ALA A 168 -8.80 5.12 0.66
CA ALA A 168 -8.54 5.04 -0.77
C ALA A 168 -7.40 4.05 -1.04
N VAL A 169 -7.47 3.33 -2.16
CA VAL A 169 -6.39 2.48 -2.66
C VAL A 169 -6.16 2.84 -4.12
N VAL A 170 -4.89 3.06 -4.48
CA VAL A 170 -4.48 3.44 -5.83
C VAL A 170 -3.27 2.60 -6.24
N ASP A 171 -3.41 1.91 -7.36
CA ASP A 171 -2.33 1.14 -7.97
C ASP A 171 -1.47 2.02 -8.89
N GLY A 172 -0.17 1.72 -8.93
CA GLY A 172 0.79 2.40 -9.80
C GLY A 172 1.39 3.66 -9.18
N GLU A 173 2.12 4.41 -10.02
CA GLU A 173 2.97 5.51 -9.57
C GLU A 173 2.15 6.60 -8.84
N PRO A 174 2.56 6.98 -7.60
CA PRO A 174 2.02 8.12 -6.87
C PRO A 174 1.84 9.38 -7.73
N ALA A 175 0.59 9.80 -7.89
CA ALA A 175 0.20 11.05 -8.55
C ALA A 175 -0.76 11.87 -7.66
N GLY A 176 -1.61 12.70 -8.25
CA GLY A 176 -2.69 13.41 -7.53
C GLY A 176 -2.58 14.94 -7.59
N PRO A 177 -3.60 15.65 -7.08
CA PRO A 177 -4.35 15.30 -5.87
C PRO A 177 -5.48 14.27 -6.04
N TYR A 178 -5.70 13.45 -5.01
CA TYR A 178 -6.85 12.54 -4.87
C TYR A 178 -7.86 13.10 -3.88
N ARG A 179 -9.14 12.92 -4.14
CA ARG A 179 -10.22 13.40 -3.27
C ARG A 179 -10.92 12.23 -2.58
N VAL A 180 -11.18 12.40 -1.28
CA VAL A 180 -11.83 11.39 -0.43
C VAL A 180 -12.90 12.07 0.43
N THR A 181 -14.10 11.51 0.42
CA THR A 181 -15.20 11.87 1.33
C THR A 181 -15.18 10.93 2.51
N LEU A 182 -15.17 11.47 3.73
CA LEU A 182 -15.30 10.70 4.96
C LEU A 182 -16.65 10.99 5.60
N SER A 183 -17.40 9.95 5.93
CA SER A 183 -18.73 10.06 6.54
C SER A 183 -18.86 9.15 7.76
N LEU A 184 -19.71 9.54 8.70
CA LEU A 184 -20.21 8.67 9.75
C LEU A 184 -21.71 8.40 9.48
N GLU A 185 -22.04 7.19 9.11
CA GLU A 185 -23.41 6.78 8.84
C GLU A 185 -24.04 6.18 10.09
N SER A 186 -25.33 6.47 10.32
CA SER A 186 -26.11 5.88 11.41
C SER A 186 -26.84 4.63 10.93
N TYR A 187 -26.58 3.50 11.61
CA TYR A 187 -27.23 2.20 11.41
C TYR A 187 -28.09 1.80 12.62
N ARG A 188 -28.35 2.74 13.53
CA ARG A 188 -29.21 2.50 14.70
C ARG A 188 -30.59 2.01 14.30
N GLY A 189 -31.07 1.00 15.03
CA GLY A 189 -32.37 0.39 14.75
C GLY A 189 -32.36 -0.61 13.60
N GLU A 190 -31.19 -0.86 12.99
CA GLU A 190 -30.99 -2.00 12.11
C GLU A 190 -30.50 -3.24 12.87
N ASP A 191 -30.63 -4.41 12.25
CA ASP A 191 -30.10 -5.68 12.78
C ASP A 191 -28.58 -5.77 12.52
N ARG A 192 -27.81 -4.91 13.20
CA ARG A 192 -26.36 -4.79 13.12
C ARG A 192 -25.75 -4.73 14.52
N PRO A 193 -24.52 -5.26 14.70
CA PRO A 193 -23.84 -5.19 15.99
C PRO A 193 -23.16 -3.83 16.25
N TYR A 194 -23.35 -2.83 15.39
CA TYR A 194 -22.78 -1.49 15.51
C TYR A 194 -23.87 -0.44 15.24
N ASP A 195 -23.80 0.67 15.96
CA ASP A 195 -24.72 1.80 15.78
C ASP A 195 -24.31 2.71 14.64
N PHE A 196 -23.01 2.76 14.35
CA PHE A 196 -22.45 3.64 13.34
C PHE A 196 -21.44 2.94 12.45
N TRP A 197 -21.30 3.45 11.23
CA TRP A 197 -20.26 3.04 10.30
C TRP A 197 -19.53 4.26 9.75
N PHE A 198 -18.24 4.36 10.05
CA PHE A 198 -17.32 5.29 9.42
C PHE A 198 -16.92 4.74 8.05
N VAL A 199 -17.31 5.47 7.01
CA VAL A 199 -17.14 5.08 5.60
C VAL A 199 -16.32 6.13 4.86
N ALA A 200 -15.66 5.69 3.81
CA ALA A 200 -14.88 6.54 2.94
C ALA A 200 -15.23 6.26 1.47
N GLU A 201 -15.45 7.34 0.71
CA GLU A 201 -15.74 7.27 -0.71
C GLU A 201 -14.67 8.05 -1.47
N ARG A 202 -14.04 7.41 -2.46
CA ARG A 202 -13.10 8.10 -3.34
C ARG A 202 -13.88 8.76 -4.46
N ASP A 203 -13.70 10.08 -4.61
CA ASP A 203 -14.22 10.77 -5.79
C ASP A 203 -13.29 10.50 -6.97
N GLY A 204 -13.89 10.15 -8.12
CA GLY A 204 -13.26 9.57 -9.31
C GLY A 204 -11.92 10.16 -9.73
#